data_AF-U1Q5N7-F1
#
_entry.id   AF-U1Q5N7-F1
#
_cell.length_a   1.000
_cell.length_b   1.000
_cell.length_c   1.000
_cell.angle_alpha   90.00
_cell.angle_beta   90.00
_cell.angle_gamma   90.00
#
_symmetry.space_group_name_H-M   'P 1'
#
loop_
_entity.id
_entity.type
_entity.pdbx_description
1 polymer ?
#
loop_
_entity_poly.entity_id
_entity_poly.type
_entity_poly.pdbx_seq_one_letter_code
_entity_poly.pdbx_strand_id
1 'polypeptide(L)'
;MNPRPIVVNTQQETVNAQGRQLQIQAYDQETGIQQFDTLRAARAYIDENPNAQLGGIGENPTERVSALEQYRLVHANGVSAIRQGPYRRNLRRNQQRANISPRNQIFNTPSWVKTFEKVPGATVEGSGAPADAEVAATVRMEIPSTGRSFSYTQYTTADEAGNFEMTVPYSTTGYENFGPENGYTNVSVQAAGQYRFAASQQAVGSAEVSEAQVLGVDEAPVQVELSEPPQISRQSVQATG
;
A
#
# COMPACT_ATOMS: atom_id res chain seq x y z
N MET A 1 1.98 3.95 1.92
CA MET A 1 2.09 5.13 1.03
C MET A 1 0.97 6.10 1.35
N ASN A 2 1.27 7.41 1.38
CA ASN A 2 0.23 8.42 1.40
C ASN A 2 -0.47 8.46 0.03
N PRO A 3 -1.81 8.47 -0.02
CA PRO A 3 -2.55 8.46 -1.28
C PRO A 3 -2.27 9.75 -2.05
N ARG A 4 -2.05 9.63 -3.36
CA ARG A 4 -1.96 10.76 -4.29
C ARG A 4 -3.19 10.73 -5.19
N PRO A 5 -4.31 11.33 -4.77
CA PRO A 5 -5.57 11.22 -5.47
C PRO A 5 -5.47 11.78 -6.88
N ILE A 6 -6.23 11.17 -7.78
CA ILE A 6 -6.32 11.56 -9.17
C ILE A 6 -7.73 12.09 -9.44
N VAL A 7 -7.80 13.15 -10.23
CA VAL A 7 -9.06 13.66 -10.79
C VAL A 7 -9.04 13.44 -12.29
N VAL A 8 -10.16 12.98 -12.80
CA VAL A 8 -10.38 12.76 -14.23
C VAL A 8 -11.31 13.84 -14.74
N ASN A 9 -10.87 14.59 -15.75
CA ASN A 9 -11.72 15.55 -16.44
C ASN A 9 -12.43 14.88 -17.62
N THR A 10 -13.75 15.08 -17.70
CA THR A 10 -14.57 14.60 -18.81
C THR A 10 -15.18 15.77 -19.58
N GLN A 11 -15.47 15.55 -20.86
CA GLN A 11 -16.19 16.47 -21.73
C GLN A 11 -17.33 15.74 -22.41
N GLN A 12 -18.43 16.45 -22.67
CA GLN A 12 -19.53 15.85 -23.43
C GLN A 12 -19.13 15.69 -24.90
N GLU A 13 -19.19 14.47 -25.40
CA GLU A 13 -19.03 14.16 -26.81
C GLU A 13 -20.29 13.52 -27.37
N THR A 14 -20.65 13.90 -28.59
CA THR A 14 -21.74 13.24 -29.33
C THR A 14 -21.13 12.16 -30.21
N VAL A 15 -21.48 10.90 -29.94
CA VAL A 15 -21.03 9.75 -30.71
C VAL A 15 -22.19 9.10 -31.45
N ASN A 16 -21.93 8.61 -32.66
CA ASN A 16 -22.88 7.80 -33.41
C ASN A 16 -22.69 6.32 -33.05
N ALA A 17 -23.70 5.72 -32.43
CA ALA A 17 -23.75 4.29 -32.14
C ALA A 17 -25.01 3.67 -32.75
N GLN A 18 -24.83 2.70 -33.65
CA GLN A 18 -25.93 1.96 -34.30
C GLN A 18 -26.99 2.87 -34.95
N GLY A 19 -26.55 3.96 -35.59
CA GLY A 19 -27.45 4.90 -36.28
C GLY A 19 -28.20 5.88 -35.37
N ARG A 20 -27.92 5.89 -34.05
CA ARG A 20 -28.40 6.91 -33.11
C ARG A 20 -27.24 7.77 -32.62
N GLN A 21 -27.47 9.08 -32.54
CA GLN A 21 -26.60 10.00 -31.81
C GLN A 21 -26.83 9.81 -30.31
N LEU A 22 -25.74 9.58 -29.57
CA LEU A 22 -25.72 9.47 -28.12
C LEU A 22 -24.75 10.51 -27.58
N GLN A 23 -25.17 11.26 -26.56
CA GLN A 23 -24.25 12.07 -25.76
C GLN A 23 -23.58 11.19 -24.72
N ILE A 24 -22.26 11.17 -24.70
CA ILE A 24 -21.45 10.47 -23.71
C ILE A 24 -20.54 11.47 -23.01
N GLN A 25 -20.17 11.18 -21.76
CA GLN A 25 -19.04 11.84 -21.12
C GLN A 25 -17.76 11.12 -21.59
N ALA A 26 -17.01 11.77 -22.47
CA ALA A 26 -15.71 11.31 -22.95
C ALA A 26 -14.60 11.97 -22.14
N TYR A 27 -13.41 11.40 -22.16
CA TYR A 27 -12.27 11.95 -21.42
C TYR A 27 -11.69 13.14 -22.17
N ASP A 28 -11.38 14.22 -21.47
CA ASP A 28 -10.67 15.36 -22.04
C ASP A 28 -9.21 14.95 -22.34
N GLN A 29 -8.75 15.12 -23.57
CA GLN A 29 -7.39 14.70 -23.97
C GLN A 29 -6.30 15.69 -23.54
N GLU A 30 -6.65 16.94 -23.24
CA GLU A 30 -5.72 18.01 -22.84
C GLU A 30 -5.61 18.12 -21.31
N THR A 31 -6.72 17.94 -20.58
CA THR A 31 -6.74 18.05 -19.11
C THR A 31 -7.08 16.74 -18.37
N GLY A 32 -7.22 15.63 -19.09
CA GLY A 32 -7.94 14.42 -18.65
C GLY A 32 -7.50 13.72 -17.37
N ILE A 33 -6.29 13.98 -16.85
CA ILE A 33 -5.81 13.42 -15.59
C ILE A 33 -5.01 14.48 -14.84
N GLN A 34 -5.47 14.81 -13.62
CA GLN A 34 -4.74 15.66 -12.69
C GLN A 34 -4.42 14.89 -11.41
N GLN A 35 -3.18 14.99 -10.95
CA GLN A 35 -2.74 14.39 -9.70
C GLN A 35 -2.63 15.48 -8.63
N PHE A 36 -3.11 15.17 -7.43
CA PHE A 36 -3.06 16.06 -6.28
C PHE A 36 -2.25 15.43 -5.16
N ASP A 37 -1.58 16.27 -4.37
CA ASP A 37 -0.83 15.82 -3.19
C ASP A 37 -1.75 15.44 -2.02
N THR A 38 -2.98 15.96 -2.00
CA THR A 38 -3.94 15.71 -0.92
C THR A 38 -5.37 15.54 -1.43
N LEU A 39 -6.16 14.76 -0.70
CA LEU A 39 -7.60 14.58 -0.97
C LEU A 39 -8.39 15.89 -0.84
N ARG A 40 -7.99 16.78 0.07
CA ARG A 40 -8.61 18.09 0.22
C ARG A 40 -8.45 18.94 -1.04
N ALA A 41 -7.24 18.99 -1.61
CA ALA A 41 -6.98 19.74 -2.83
C ALA A 41 -7.76 19.15 -4.02
N ALA A 42 -7.80 17.83 -4.13
CA ALA A 42 -8.58 17.16 -5.17
C ALA A 42 -10.09 17.42 -5.05
N ARG A 43 -10.62 17.48 -3.82
CA ARG A 43 -12.03 17.83 -3.54
C ARG A 43 -12.35 19.29 -3.90
N ALA A 44 -11.48 20.21 -3.52
CA ALA A 44 -11.65 21.62 -3.91
C ALA A 44 -11.69 21.79 -5.44
N TYR A 45 -10.86 21.03 -6.16
CA TYR A 45 -10.85 21.08 -7.62
C TYR A 45 -12.16 20.57 -8.25
N ILE A 46 -12.73 19.45 -7.78
CA ILE A 46 -14.00 18.94 -8.34
C ILE A 46 -15.19 19.86 -8.03
N ASP A 47 -15.16 20.59 -6.91
CA ASP A 47 -16.21 21.55 -6.55
C ASP A 47 -16.27 22.71 -7.57
N GLU A 48 -15.11 23.10 -8.12
CA GLU A 48 -14.98 24.15 -9.14
C GLU A 48 -15.15 23.61 -10.59
N ASN A 49 -15.06 22.30 -10.78
CA ASN A 49 -15.06 21.65 -12.10
C ASN A 49 -16.14 20.56 -12.16
N PRO A 50 -17.40 20.89 -12.53
CA PRO A 50 -18.53 19.96 -12.46
C PRO A 50 -18.44 18.75 -13.41
N ASN A 51 -17.55 18.78 -14.41
CA ASN A 51 -17.28 17.64 -15.29
C ASN A 51 -16.07 16.80 -14.83
N ALA A 52 -15.50 17.13 -13.67
CA ALA A 52 -14.39 16.42 -13.08
C ALA A 52 -14.89 15.38 -12.09
N GLN A 53 -14.28 14.19 -12.12
CA GLN A 53 -14.61 13.11 -11.21
C GLN A 53 -13.37 12.73 -10.39
N LEU A 54 -13.52 12.75 -9.07
CA LEU A 54 -12.51 12.22 -8.15
C LEU A 54 -12.53 10.70 -8.19
N GLY A 55 -11.39 10.07 -8.43
CA GLY A 55 -11.31 8.62 -8.50
C GLY A 55 -9.89 8.08 -8.39
N GLY A 56 -9.79 6.82 -8.01
CA GLY A 56 -8.53 6.08 -8.06
C GLY A 56 -8.42 5.30 -9.36
N ILE A 57 -7.43 5.62 -10.20
CA ILE A 57 -7.08 4.82 -11.36
C ILE A 57 -5.79 4.05 -11.04
N GLY A 58 -5.81 2.72 -11.20
CA GLY A 58 -4.63 1.89 -11.06
C GLY A 58 -4.13 1.79 -9.61
N GLU A 59 -2.90 2.24 -9.36
CA GLU A 59 -2.21 2.15 -8.05
C GLU A 59 -2.53 3.30 -7.08
N ASN A 60 -3.37 4.25 -7.48
CA ASN A 60 -3.65 5.46 -6.71
C ASN A 60 -5.02 5.38 -6.07
N PRO A 61 -5.20 4.71 -4.91
CA PRO A 61 -6.45 4.82 -4.19
C PRO A 61 -6.64 6.27 -3.73
N THR A 62 -7.89 6.74 -3.78
CA THR A 62 -8.28 8.09 -3.39
C THR A 62 -7.98 8.37 -1.91
N GLU A 63 -7.98 7.32 -1.10
CA GLU A 63 -7.73 7.31 0.33
C GLU A 63 -6.81 6.15 0.71
N ARG A 64 -6.27 6.16 1.93
CA ARG A 64 -5.52 5.01 2.44
C ARG A 64 -6.47 3.81 2.55
N VAL A 65 -6.08 2.70 1.94
CA VAL A 65 -6.79 1.43 2.13
C VAL A 65 -6.15 0.75 3.33
N SER A 66 -6.88 0.65 4.44
CA SER A 66 -6.45 -0.14 5.58
C SER A 66 -6.17 -1.58 5.13
N ALA A 67 -5.10 -2.16 5.64
CA ALA A 67 -4.91 -3.60 5.48
C ALA A 67 -6.07 -4.35 6.13
N LEU A 68 -6.34 -5.56 5.65
CA LEU A 68 -7.28 -6.44 6.32
C LEU A 68 -6.75 -6.73 7.74
N GLU A 69 -7.56 -6.46 8.74
CA GLU A 69 -7.23 -6.73 10.14
C GLU A 69 -7.05 -8.23 10.32
N GLN A 70 -5.93 -8.63 10.93
CA GLN A 70 -5.67 -10.04 11.25
C GLN A 70 -5.58 -10.97 10.03
N TYR A 71 -5.34 -10.45 8.83
CA TYR A 71 -5.09 -11.28 7.65
C TYR A 71 -3.70 -11.03 7.06
N ARG A 72 -3.03 -12.12 6.70
CA ARG A 72 -1.77 -12.08 5.95
C ARG A 72 -1.90 -12.81 4.62
N LEU A 73 -1.24 -12.31 3.59
CA LEU A 73 -1.09 -13.00 2.32
C LEU A 73 -0.07 -14.12 2.50
N VAL A 74 -0.49 -15.37 2.36
CA VAL A 74 0.39 -16.55 2.52
C VAL A 74 0.84 -17.11 1.18
N HIS A 75 0.03 -16.89 0.14
CA HIS A 75 0.32 -17.35 -1.21
C HIS A 75 -0.29 -16.43 -2.26
N ALA A 76 0.48 -16.18 -3.31
CA ALA A 76 -0.02 -15.57 -4.53
C ALA A 76 0.54 -16.33 -5.72
N ASN A 77 -0.29 -16.62 -6.72
CA ASN A 77 0.17 -17.42 -7.85
C ASN A 77 0.93 -16.58 -8.90
N GLY A 78 1.76 -17.26 -9.69
CA GLY A 78 2.53 -16.68 -10.80
C GLY A 78 1.70 -16.25 -12.01
N VAL A 79 0.45 -16.71 -12.09
CA VAL A 79 -0.43 -16.48 -13.24
C VAL A 79 -1.01 -15.08 -13.17
N SER A 80 -0.59 -14.23 -14.10
CA SER A 80 -1.14 -12.90 -14.29
C SER A 80 -2.62 -12.93 -14.67
N ALA A 81 -3.47 -12.17 -13.95
CA ALA A 81 -4.86 -11.94 -14.35
C ALA A 81 -4.98 -11.23 -15.72
N ILE A 82 -3.92 -10.57 -16.19
CA ILE A 82 -3.87 -9.89 -17.50
C ILE A 82 -3.93 -10.88 -18.67
N ARG A 83 -3.42 -12.11 -18.47
CA ARG A 83 -3.47 -13.16 -19.49
C ARG A 83 -4.87 -13.77 -19.66
N GLN A 84 -5.82 -13.45 -18.78
CA GLN A 84 -7.18 -13.97 -18.85
C GLN A 84 -8.08 -13.09 -19.74
N GLY A 85 -8.84 -13.75 -20.62
CA GLY A 85 -9.68 -13.12 -21.66
C GLY A 85 -10.68 -12.04 -21.20
N PRO A 86 -11.28 -12.08 -20.00
CA PRO A 86 -12.20 -11.05 -19.51
C PRO A 86 -11.48 -9.74 -19.13
N TYR A 87 -10.35 -9.82 -18.43
CA TYR A 87 -9.58 -8.66 -17.97
C TYR A 87 -9.01 -7.87 -19.17
N ARG A 88 -8.46 -8.58 -20.15
CA ARG A 88 -8.01 -7.99 -21.42
C ARG A 88 -9.14 -7.31 -22.21
N ARG A 89 -10.37 -7.83 -22.10
CA ARG A 89 -11.57 -7.23 -22.73
C ARG A 89 -11.95 -5.90 -22.08
N ASN A 90 -11.90 -5.82 -20.74
CA ASN A 90 -12.17 -4.59 -19.99
C ASN A 90 -11.09 -3.53 -20.24
N LEU A 91 -9.81 -3.92 -20.27
CA LEU A 91 -8.72 -3.01 -20.64
C LEU A 91 -8.90 -2.41 -22.04
N ARG A 92 -9.23 -3.24 -23.03
CA ARG A 92 -9.51 -2.77 -24.40
C ARG A 92 -10.73 -1.85 -24.45
N ARG A 93 -11.79 -2.16 -23.69
CA ARG A 93 -12.99 -1.32 -23.60
C ARG A 93 -12.70 0.03 -22.96
N ASN A 94 -11.86 0.07 -21.92
CA ASN A 94 -11.46 1.30 -21.25
C ASN A 94 -10.54 2.15 -22.14
N GLN A 95 -9.59 1.55 -22.85
CA GLN A 95 -8.77 2.27 -23.85
C GLN A 95 -9.63 2.90 -24.94
N GLN A 96 -10.62 2.17 -25.46
CA GLN A 96 -11.50 2.66 -26.54
C GLN A 96 -12.49 3.74 -26.10
N ARG A 97 -12.86 3.80 -24.81
CA ARG A 97 -13.83 4.77 -24.28
C ARG A 97 -13.19 5.98 -23.60
N ALA A 98 -11.95 5.82 -23.13
CA ALA A 98 -11.30 6.80 -22.28
C ALA A 98 -10.00 7.38 -22.82
N ASN A 99 -9.50 6.86 -23.97
CA ASN A 99 -8.18 7.18 -24.53
C ASN A 99 -7.02 7.13 -23.50
N ILE A 100 -7.21 6.40 -22.40
CA ILE A 100 -6.19 6.20 -21.38
C ILE A 100 -5.23 5.14 -21.92
N SER A 101 -3.94 5.48 -22.02
CA SER A 101 -2.90 4.55 -22.44
C SER A 101 -2.93 3.26 -21.59
N PRO A 102 -2.78 2.05 -22.20
CA PRO A 102 -2.65 0.78 -21.47
C PRO A 102 -1.60 0.83 -20.35
N ARG A 103 -0.54 1.61 -20.56
CA ARG A 103 0.56 1.80 -19.61
C ARG A 103 0.11 2.54 -18.34
N ASN A 104 -0.96 3.34 -18.44
CA ASN A 104 -1.57 4.06 -17.32
C ASN A 104 -2.74 3.30 -16.66
N GLN A 105 -2.99 2.06 -17.07
CA GLN A 105 -4.06 1.20 -16.52
C GLN A 105 -3.52 -0.12 -15.96
N ILE A 106 -2.37 -0.56 -16.47
CA ILE A 106 -1.72 -1.81 -16.11
C ILE A 106 -0.38 -1.45 -15.44
N PHE A 107 -0.47 -1.00 -14.19
CA PHE A 107 0.73 -0.71 -13.38
C PHE A 107 1.22 -1.92 -12.61
N ASN A 108 0.32 -2.86 -12.34
CA ASN A 108 0.65 -4.10 -11.69
C ASN A 108 0.10 -5.30 -12.45
N THR A 109 0.79 -6.43 -12.34
CA THR A 109 0.39 -7.71 -12.90
C THR A 109 -0.21 -8.53 -11.76
N PRO A 110 -1.49 -8.34 -11.40
CA PRO A 110 -2.05 -8.99 -10.23
C PRO A 110 -2.05 -10.52 -10.42
N SER A 111 -1.69 -11.23 -9.37
CA SER A 111 -1.86 -12.67 -9.28
C SER A 111 -3.34 -13.00 -9.39
N TRP A 112 -3.67 -13.99 -10.22
CA TRP A 112 -5.04 -14.47 -10.42
C TRP A 112 -5.65 -15.03 -9.13
N VAL A 113 -4.83 -15.66 -8.29
CA VAL A 113 -5.23 -16.16 -6.97
C VAL A 113 -4.33 -15.54 -5.90
N LYS A 114 -4.97 -15.02 -4.85
CA LYS A 114 -4.35 -14.61 -3.60
C LYS A 114 -5.01 -15.40 -2.48
N THR A 115 -4.22 -16.09 -1.68
CA THR A 115 -4.69 -16.82 -0.50
C THR A 115 -4.25 -16.07 0.74
N PHE A 116 -5.21 -15.79 1.61
CA PHE A 116 -4.96 -15.13 2.89
C PHE A 116 -5.26 -16.10 4.02
N GLU A 117 -4.50 -15.97 5.09
CA GLU A 117 -4.73 -16.66 6.35
C GLU A 117 -5.19 -15.63 7.39
N LYS A 118 -6.19 -15.99 8.20
CA LYS A 118 -6.55 -15.23 9.39
C LYS A 118 -5.63 -15.66 10.53
N VAL A 119 -4.97 -14.72 11.18
CA VAL A 119 -4.03 -14.95 12.28
C VAL A 119 -4.40 -14.07 13.48
N PRO A 120 -4.12 -14.50 14.73
CA PRO A 120 -4.22 -13.61 15.88
C PRO A 120 -3.43 -12.30 15.66
N GLY A 121 -2.21 -12.44 15.12
CA GLY A 121 -1.26 -11.35 14.92
C GLY A 121 -0.39 -11.14 16.17
N ALA A 122 0.79 -10.57 15.96
CA ALA A 122 1.72 -10.27 17.04
C ALA A 122 1.44 -8.86 17.59
N THR A 123 1.35 -8.73 18.92
CA THR A 123 1.31 -7.43 19.59
C THR A 123 2.71 -6.80 19.56
N VAL A 124 2.77 -5.55 19.14
CA VAL A 124 3.95 -4.70 19.22
C VAL A 124 3.68 -3.61 20.24
N GLU A 125 4.55 -3.51 21.23
CA GLU A 125 4.60 -2.41 22.18
C GLU A 125 5.82 -1.55 21.84
N GLY A 126 5.62 -0.25 21.72
CA GLY A 126 6.71 0.65 21.42
C GLY A 126 6.67 1.95 22.19
N SER A 127 7.83 2.62 22.22
CA SER A 127 8.03 3.89 22.93
C SER A 127 8.96 4.82 22.15
N GLY A 128 9.10 6.06 22.61
CA GLY A 128 10.00 7.06 22.01
C GLY A 128 9.44 7.81 20.81
N ALA A 129 8.14 7.64 20.51
CA ALA A 129 7.46 8.50 19.52
C ALA A 129 7.19 9.89 20.12
N PRO A 130 7.11 10.97 19.30
CA PRO A 130 6.55 12.22 19.78
C PRO A 130 5.09 12.03 20.23
N ALA A 131 4.66 12.78 21.24
CA ALA A 131 3.30 12.76 21.73
C ALA A 131 2.28 12.98 20.59
N ASP A 132 1.21 12.18 20.58
CA ASP A 132 0.13 12.20 19.57
C ASP A 132 0.58 11.96 18.12
N ALA A 133 1.81 11.47 17.90
CA ALA A 133 2.32 11.23 16.55
C ALA A 133 1.74 9.95 15.94
N GLU A 134 1.45 10.00 14.64
CA GLU A 134 1.19 8.79 13.85
C GLU A 134 2.49 7.98 13.72
N VAL A 135 2.43 6.71 14.12
CA VAL A 135 3.51 5.73 14.00
C VAL A 135 3.17 4.76 12.88
N ALA A 136 4.09 4.58 11.94
CA ALA A 136 3.96 3.64 10.83
C ALA A 136 4.91 2.45 11.00
N ALA A 137 4.39 1.23 10.98
CA ALA A 137 5.16 0.00 10.89
C ALA A 137 5.14 -0.53 9.45
N THR A 138 6.31 -0.70 8.84
CA THR A 138 6.44 -1.15 7.44
C THR A 138 7.38 -2.34 7.32
N VAL A 139 6.95 -3.35 6.57
CA VAL A 139 7.79 -4.49 6.19
C VAL A 139 7.67 -4.76 4.69
N ARG A 140 8.77 -5.14 4.06
CA ARG A 140 8.79 -5.57 2.66
C ARG A 140 8.55 -7.07 2.59
N MET A 141 7.55 -7.47 1.82
CA MET A 141 7.17 -8.86 1.61
C MET A 141 7.56 -9.31 0.20
N GLU A 142 8.05 -10.53 0.08
CA GLU A 142 8.43 -11.15 -1.19
C GLU A 142 7.44 -12.24 -1.59
N ILE A 143 7.21 -12.36 -2.89
CA ILE A 143 6.33 -13.36 -3.50
C ILE A 143 7.20 -14.20 -4.43
N PRO A 144 7.84 -15.28 -3.94
CA PRO A 144 8.82 -16.06 -4.70
C PRO A 144 8.27 -16.59 -6.02
N SER A 145 7.01 -17.02 -6.05
CA SER A 145 6.33 -17.53 -7.26
C SER A 145 6.27 -16.55 -8.44
N THR A 146 6.50 -15.26 -8.19
CA THR A 146 6.47 -14.19 -9.19
C THR A 146 7.76 -13.37 -9.23
N GLY A 147 8.68 -13.54 -8.28
CA GLY A 147 9.83 -12.65 -8.05
C GLY A 147 9.44 -11.21 -7.70
N ARG A 148 8.19 -10.96 -7.31
CA ARG A 148 7.67 -9.62 -6.98
C ARG A 148 7.76 -9.39 -5.48
N SER A 149 7.66 -8.12 -5.09
CA SER A 149 7.53 -7.71 -3.69
C SER A 149 6.46 -6.65 -3.53
N PHE A 150 5.98 -6.49 -2.29
CA PHE A 150 5.11 -5.39 -1.90
C PHE A 150 5.48 -4.90 -0.49
N SER A 151 5.08 -3.69 -0.14
CA SER A 151 5.23 -3.18 1.22
C SER A 151 3.91 -3.31 1.96
N TYR A 152 3.95 -3.97 3.12
CA TYR A 152 2.89 -3.89 4.11
C TYR A 152 3.15 -2.68 5.02
N THR A 153 2.13 -1.86 5.27
CA THR A 153 2.22 -0.76 6.23
C THR A 153 0.97 -0.73 7.10
N GLN A 154 1.17 -0.63 8.40
CA GLN A 154 0.13 -0.40 9.41
C GLN A 154 0.45 0.87 10.18
N TYR A 155 -0.59 1.53 10.69
CA TYR A 155 -0.47 2.76 11.44
C TYR A 155 -1.14 2.62 12.81
N THR A 156 -0.60 3.33 13.79
CA THR A 156 -1.24 3.59 15.09
C THR A 156 -0.90 5.02 15.50
N THR A 157 -1.47 5.50 16.60
CA THR A 157 -1.15 6.82 17.17
C THR A 157 -0.49 6.60 18.53
N ALA A 158 0.60 7.31 18.78
CA ALA A 158 1.26 7.30 20.08
C ALA A 158 0.43 8.10 21.11
N ASP A 159 0.52 7.71 22.37
CA ASP A 159 -0.07 8.43 23.48
C ASP A 159 0.73 9.69 23.86
N GLU A 160 0.27 10.43 24.87
CA GLU A 160 0.92 11.65 25.37
C GLU A 160 2.34 11.40 25.91
N ALA A 161 2.66 10.17 26.30
CA ALA A 161 3.96 9.75 26.78
C ALA A 161 4.87 9.20 25.66
N GLY A 162 4.37 9.13 24.42
CA GLY A 162 5.12 8.61 23.28
C GLY A 162 5.12 7.08 23.16
N ASN A 163 4.25 6.39 23.90
CA ASN A 163 4.06 4.94 23.78
C ASN A 163 3.00 4.61 22.73
N PHE A 164 3.12 3.45 22.10
CA PHE A 164 2.16 2.99 21.12
C PHE A 164 2.02 1.47 21.13
N GLU A 165 0.84 1.00 20.74
CA GLU A 165 0.54 -0.41 20.56
C GLU A 165 -0.05 -0.65 19.17
N MET A 166 0.31 -1.78 18.54
CA MET A 166 -0.35 -2.26 17.33
C MET A 166 -0.23 -3.77 17.17
N THR A 167 -1.17 -4.38 16.43
CA THR A 167 -1.13 -5.82 16.10
C THR A 167 -0.76 -6.02 14.64
N VAL A 168 0.37 -6.68 14.37
CA VAL A 168 0.85 -6.92 13.00
C VAL A 168 0.68 -8.39 12.57
N PRO A 169 0.24 -8.67 11.32
CA PRO A 169 -0.12 -10.02 10.88
C PRO A 169 1.02 -10.77 10.17
N TYR A 170 2.10 -10.10 9.78
CA TYR A 170 3.25 -10.77 9.14
C TYR A 170 4.38 -10.94 10.16
N SER A 171 4.95 -12.14 10.19
CA SER A 171 6.22 -12.44 10.84
C SER A 171 7.37 -12.01 9.93
N THR A 172 8.58 -11.97 10.48
CA THR A 172 9.85 -11.71 9.79
C THR A 172 10.87 -12.83 10.00
N THR A 173 10.65 -13.72 10.96
CA THR A 173 11.56 -14.83 11.31
C THR A 173 10.77 -16.07 11.75
N GLY A 174 11.44 -17.22 11.76
CA GLY A 174 10.92 -18.46 12.36
C GLY A 174 9.96 -19.27 11.50
N TYR A 175 9.83 -18.98 10.20
CA TYR A 175 8.93 -19.67 9.28
C TYR A 175 9.16 -21.19 9.23
N GLU A 176 10.43 -21.62 9.34
CA GLU A 176 10.85 -23.01 9.27
C GLU A 176 10.35 -23.89 10.41
N ASN A 177 9.87 -23.29 11.50
CA ASN A 177 9.35 -24.03 12.66
C ASN A 177 7.84 -24.33 12.54
N PHE A 178 7.14 -23.66 11.62
CA PHE A 178 5.68 -23.67 11.51
C PHE A 178 5.22 -24.01 10.10
N GLY A 179 5.61 -25.19 9.60
CA GLY A 179 5.14 -25.72 8.32
C GLY A 179 3.93 -26.66 8.44
N PRO A 180 3.37 -27.10 7.29
CA PRO A 180 2.27 -28.06 7.22
C PRO A 180 2.51 -29.38 7.95
N GLU A 181 3.77 -29.82 8.04
CA GLU A 181 4.20 -30.99 8.81
C GLU A 181 3.85 -30.89 10.30
N ASN A 182 3.74 -29.66 10.82
CA ASN A 182 3.37 -29.36 12.20
C ASN A 182 1.92 -28.86 12.32
N GLY A 183 1.12 -28.94 11.23
CA GLY A 183 -0.29 -28.54 11.20
C GLY A 183 -0.54 -27.05 10.89
N TYR A 184 0.49 -26.31 10.47
CA TYR A 184 0.40 -24.88 10.16
C TYR A 184 0.30 -24.60 8.66
N THR A 185 -0.03 -23.36 8.30
CA THR A 185 -0.11 -22.93 6.90
C THR A 185 1.28 -22.84 6.26
N ASN A 186 1.40 -23.27 5.00
CA ASN A 186 2.62 -23.01 4.22
C ASN A 186 2.69 -21.53 3.81
N VAL A 187 3.51 -20.75 4.52
CA VAL A 187 3.72 -19.32 4.25
C VAL A 187 4.82 -19.13 3.22
N SER A 188 4.43 -19.11 1.94
CA SER A 188 5.35 -18.88 0.82
C SER A 188 5.71 -17.39 0.62
N VAL A 189 4.90 -16.48 1.15
CA VAL A 189 5.14 -15.03 1.08
C VAL A 189 5.82 -14.60 2.39
N GLN A 190 7.10 -14.26 2.31
CA GLN A 190 7.95 -14.03 3.48
C GLN A 190 8.52 -12.61 3.48
N ALA A 191 8.86 -12.10 4.66
CA ALA A 191 9.47 -10.80 4.80
C ALA A 191 10.91 -10.82 4.26
N ALA A 192 11.32 -9.73 3.61
CA ALA A 192 12.70 -9.51 3.17
C ALA A 192 13.61 -8.97 4.29
N GLY A 193 13.07 -8.78 5.50
CA GLY A 193 13.77 -8.21 6.63
C GLY A 193 12.83 -7.79 7.76
N GLN A 194 13.37 -7.06 8.71
CA GLN A 194 12.69 -6.59 9.92
C GLN A 194 11.59 -5.56 9.60
N TYR A 195 10.64 -5.40 10.53
CA TYR A 195 9.77 -4.24 10.51
C TYR A 195 10.58 -2.98 10.76
N ARG A 196 10.23 -1.91 10.05
CA ARG A 196 10.71 -0.55 10.32
C ARG A 196 9.55 0.28 10.85
N PHE A 197 9.80 0.90 11.99
CA PHE A 197 8.88 1.81 12.65
C PHE A 197 9.36 3.24 12.44
N ALA A 198 8.44 4.14 12.13
CA ALA A 198 8.74 5.55 11.98
C ALA A 198 7.60 6.41 12.55
N ALA A 199 7.94 7.40 13.37
CA ALA A 199 7.05 8.44 13.84
C ALA A 199 7.61 9.79 13.39
N SER A 200 6.82 10.54 12.61
CA SER A 200 7.31 11.76 11.92
C SER A 200 8.56 11.49 11.05
N GLN A 201 9.30 12.53 10.64
CA GLN A 201 10.56 12.36 9.88
C GLN A 201 11.79 12.11 10.78
N GLN A 202 11.59 11.90 12.08
CA GLN A 202 12.66 11.98 13.07
C GLN A 202 12.78 10.73 13.93
N ALA A 203 11.72 10.10 14.44
CA ALA A 203 11.92 8.94 15.31
C ALA A 203 11.80 7.63 14.52
N VAL A 204 12.82 6.76 14.58
CA VAL A 204 12.84 5.48 13.85
C VAL A 204 13.29 4.33 14.75
N GLY A 205 12.82 3.13 14.44
CA GLY A 205 13.20 1.88 15.11
C GLY A 205 12.97 0.66 14.22
N SER A 206 13.44 -0.50 14.65
CA SER A 206 13.22 -1.76 13.95
C SER A 206 13.09 -2.92 14.91
N ALA A 207 12.25 -3.89 14.55
CA ALA A 207 12.07 -5.10 15.35
C ALA A 207 11.78 -6.32 14.46
N GLU A 208 12.19 -7.48 14.94
CA GLU A 208 11.79 -8.77 14.39
C GLU A 208 10.51 -9.24 15.05
N VAL A 209 9.65 -9.87 14.26
CA VAL A 209 8.39 -10.46 14.69
C VAL A 209 8.46 -11.94 14.35
N SER A 210 8.42 -12.82 15.34
CA SER A 210 8.51 -14.25 15.08
C SER A 210 7.18 -14.82 14.57
N GLU A 211 7.26 -15.93 13.84
CA GLU A 211 6.08 -16.71 13.44
C GLU A 211 5.29 -17.23 14.65
N ALA A 212 5.98 -17.59 15.74
CA ALA A 212 5.34 -18.01 16.99
C ALA A 212 4.45 -16.92 17.58
N GLN A 213 4.91 -15.65 17.53
CA GLN A 213 4.15 -14.50 18.01
C GLN A 213 2.91 -14.22 17.16
N VAL A 214 3.03 -14.33 15.83
CA VAL A 214 1.89 -14.12 14.92
C VAL A 214 0.82 -15.17 15.09
N LEU A 215 1.23 -16.42 15.36
CA LEU A 215 0.33 -17.56 15.55
C LEU A 215 -0.25 -17.65 16.97
N GLY A 216 0.20 -16.79 17.91
CA GLY A 216 -0.22 -16.82 19.31
C GLY A 216 0.34 -18.02 20.10
N VAL A 217 1.41 -18.64 19.61
CA VAL A 217 2.17 -19.68 20.36
C VAL A 217 3.08 -19.03 21.39
N ASP A 218 3.63 -17.87 21.03
CA ASP A 218 4.28 -16.95 21.95
C ASP A 218 3.40 -15.70 22.08
N GLU A 219 2.94 -15.38 23.27
CA GLU A 219 2.09 -14.20 23.50
C GLU A 219 2.90 -12.98 23.96
N ALA A 220 4.23 -13.11 24.08
CA ALA A 220 5.07 -11.99 24.51
C ALA A 220 5.08 -10.87 23.45
N PRO A 221 4.89 -9.60 23.87
CA PRO A 221 4.88 -8.47 22.96
C PRO A 221 6.27 -8.25 22.35
N VAL A 222 6.29 -7.85 21.08
CA VAL A 222 7.48 -7.35 20.40
C VAL A 222 7.76 -5.94 20.91
N GLN A 223 8.93 -5.71 21.49
CA GLN A 223 9.32 -4.40 22.00
C GLN A 223 10.10 -3.60 20.95
N VAL A 224 9.78 -2.32 20.80
CA VAL A 224 10.51 -1.39 19.93
C VAL A 224 10.68 -0.02 20.55
N GLU A 225 11.89 0.52 20.50
CA GLU A 225 12.18 1.89 20.93
C GLU A 225 12.51 2.74 19.69
N LEU A 226 11.82 3.87 19.55
CA LEU A 226 12.11 4.84 18.50
C LEU A 226 13.11 5.87 18.99
N SER A 227 14.11 6.17 18.18
CA SER A 227 15.11 7.20 18.46
C SER A 227 15.37 8.07 17.23
N GLU A 228 15.87 9.28 17.46
CA GLU A 228 16.28 10.15 16.36
C GLU A 228 17.49 9.57 15.61
N PRO A 229 17.52 9.57 14.27
CA PRO A 229 18.69 9.16 13.54
C PRO A 229 19.84 10.13 13.87
N PRO A 230 21.07 9.64 13.97
CA PRO A 230 22.22 10.48 14.28
C PRO A 230 22.32 11.63 13.27
N GLN A 231 22.32 12.87 13.78
CA GLN A 231 22.52 14.08 12.98
C GLN A 231 23.93 14.02 12.38
N ILE A 232 24.05 13.78 11.07
CA ILE A 232 25.34 13.90 10.38
C ILE A 232 25.62 15.40 10.26
N SER A 233 26.34 15.96 11.24
CA SER A 233 26.87 17.31 11.19
C SER A 233 27.82 17.43 9.99
N ARG A 234 27.37 18.08 8.92
CA ARG A 234 28.25 18.54 7.84
C ARG A 234 29.14 19.63 8.42
N GLN A 235 30.33 19.25 8.92
CA GLN A 235 31.38 20.22 9.20
C GLN A 235 31.75 20.89 7.88
N SER A 236 31.37 22.16 7.73
CA SER A 236 31.88 23.03 6.69
C SER A 236 33.38 23.16 6.89
N VAL A 237 34.16 22.49 6.03
CA VAL A 237 35.60 22.74 5.90
C VAL A 237 35.74 24.17 5.40
N GLN A 238 36.03 25.11 6.31
CA GLN A 238 36.54 26.41 5.93
C GLN A 238 37.94 26.18 5.34
N ALA A 239 38.04 26.28 4.02
CA ALA A 239 39.32 26.42 3.35
C ALA A 239 39.94 27.74 3.82
N THR A 240 41.06 27.65 4.52
CA THR A 240 41.89 28.79 4.88
C THR A 240 43.20 28.64 4.12
N GLY A 241 43.63 29.69 3.42
CA GLY A 241 44.99 29.85 2.89
C GLY A 241 45.11 29.64 1.39
#